data_AF-A0A9D9ZZN7-F1
#
_entry.id   AF-A0A9D9ZZN7-F1
#
_cell.length_a   1.000
_cell.length_b   1.000
_cell.length_c   1.000
_cell.angle_alpha   90.00
_cell.angle_beta   90.00
_cell.angle_gamma   90.00
#
_symmetry.space_group_name_H-M   'P 1'
#
loop_
_entity.id
_entity.type
_entity.pdbx_description
1 polymer ?
#
loop_
_entity_poly.entity_id
_entity_poly.type
_entity_poly.pdbx_seq_one_letter_code
_entity_poly.pdbx_strand_id
1 'polypeptide(L)'
;MINVFSLKSTFAVKVGIYDDPVVVKIRFSPKQALYIQERKWCKNQDIEKCADGSLHLTLRTSGWYDVQKWILSFGADAELLEPEDKRKEIMEEISRTAELYRSD
;
A
#
# COMPACT_ATOMS: atom_id res chain seq x y z
N MET A 1 17.47 -7.47 -12.20
CA MET A 1 17.65 -7.11 -10.77
C MET A 1 16.46 -6.29 -10.35
N ILE A 2 15.43 -6.92 -9.79
CA ILE A 2 14.26 -6.21 -9.28
C ILE A 2 14.71 -5.57 -7.96
N ASN A 3 14.57 -4.25 -7.85
CA ASN A 3 14.92 -3.50 -6.65
C ASN A 3 14.07 -4.03 -5.48
N VAL A 4 14.65 -4.92 -4.68
CA VAL A 4 14.02 -5.44 -3.48
C VAL A 4 14.14 -4.34 -2.42
N PHE A 5 13.24 -3.37 -2.45
CA PHE A 5 12.96 -2.51 -1.31
C PHE A 5 12.73 -3.44 -0.12
N SER A 6 13.63 -3.41 0.87
CA SER A 6 13.57 -4.28 2.04
C SER A 6 12.43 -3.81 2.96
N LEU A 7 11.20 -4.20 2.61
CA LEU A 7 9.98 -3.91 3.37
C LEU A 7 9.95 -4.62 4.74
N LYS A 8 10.93 -5.49 5.03
CA LYS A 8 11.12 -6.12 6.34
C LYS A 8 11.36 -5.09 7.46
N SER A 9 11.88 -3.90 7.15
CA SER A 9 12.14 -2.86 8.16
C SER A 9 11.06 -1.77 8.24
N THR A 10 10.11 -1.75 7.32
CA THR A 10 9.14 -0.63 7.17
C THR A 10 7.85 -0.85 7.96
N PHE A 11 7.45 -2.10 8.15
CA PHE A 11 6.23 -2.47 8.87
C PHE A 11 6.48 -3.04 10.28
N ALA A 12 7.74 -3.19 10.67
CA ALA A 12 8.07 -3.45 12.06
C ALA A 12 7.83 -2.14 12.83
N VAL A 13 7.06 -2.21 13.92
CA VAL A 13 6.91 -1.11 14.87
C VAL A 13 8.30 -0.73 15.37
N LYS A 14 8.92 0.27 14.73
CA LYS A 14 10.17 0.89 15.17
C LYS A 14 9.79 1.98 16.16
N VAL A 15 10.26 1.84 17.39
CA VAL A 15 10.07 2.84 18.45
C VAL A 15 10.94 4.03 18.12
N GLY A 16 10.34 5.08 17.54
CA GLY A 16 11.01 6.33 17.23
C GLY A 16 10.23 7.13 16.18
N ILE A 17 9.48 8.13 16.65
CA ILE A 17 8.76 9.17 15.88
C ILE A 17 7.97 8.59 14.69
N TYR A 18 6.81 7.99 14.96
CA TYR A 18 5.85 7.66 13.90
C TYR A 18 4.48 8.26 14.24
N ASP A 19 3.73 8.54 13.17
CA ASP A 19 2.30 8.85 13.21
C ASP A 19 1.52 7.80 14.00
N ASP A 20 0.31 8.19 14.43
CA ASP A 20 -0.62 7.28 15.08
C ASP A 20 -0.85 6.02 14.23
N PRO A 21 -0.85 4.81 14.84
CA PRO A 21 -1.05 3.57 14.09
C PRO A 21 -2.35 3.60 13.28
N VAL A 22 -2.22 3.39 11.98
CA VAL A 22 -3.34 3.31 11.04
C VAL A 22 -3.57 1.88 10.58
N VAL A 23 -4.84 1.52 10.38
CA VAL A 23 -5.24 0.27 9.74
C VAL A 23 -5.70 0.60 8.34
N VAL A 24 -5.08 -0.02 7.34
CA VAL A 24 -5.36 0.20 5.93
C VAL A 24 -5.87 -1.08 5.28
N LYS A 25 -6.85 -0.96 4.39
CA LYS A 25 -7.34 -2.06 3.55
C LYS A 25 -7.03 -1.74 2.10
N ILE A 26 -6.28 -2.60 1.44
CA ILE A 26 -5.78 -2.39 0.08
C ILE A 26 -6.28 -3.53 -0.80
N ARG A 27 -6.90 -3.20 -1.94
CA ARG A 27 -7.22 -4.15 -3.00
C ARG A 27 -6.08 -4.22 -4.00
N PHE A 28 -5.66 -5.43 -4.31
CA PHE A 28 -4.71 -5.73 -5.37
C PHE A 28 -5.39 -6.46 -6.52
N SER A 29 -5.05 -6.09 -7.75
CA SER A 29 -5.57 -6.76 -8.94
C SER A 29 -5.15 -8.24 -8.99
N PRO A 30 -5.85 -9.08 -9.78
CA PRO A 30 -5.49 -10.49 -9.92
C PRO A 30 -4.04 -10.71 -10.38
N LYS A 31 -3.46 -9.77 -11.12
CA LYS A 31 -2.06 -9.82 -11.59
C LYS A 31 -1.07 -9.76 -10.44
N GLN A 32 -1.38 -9.01 -9.38
CA GLN A 32 -0.51 -8.82 -8.22
C GLN A 32 -0.86 -9.75 -7.05
N ALA A 33 -2.04 -10.40 -7.07
CA ALA A 33 -2.53 -11.22 -5.97
C ALA A 33 -1.52 -12.29 -5.49
N LEU A 34 -0.88 -13.02 -6.40
CA LEU A 34 0.12 -14.04 -6.04
C LEU A 34 1.33 -13.43 -5.33
N TYR A 35 1.89 -12.35 -5.88
CA TYR A 35 3.03 -11.64 -5.29
C TYR A 35 2.74 -11.13 -3.87
N ILE A 36 1.53 -10.61 -3.65
CA ILE A 36 1.10 -10.10 -2.34
C ILE A 36 0.89 -11.25 -1.36
N GLN A 37 0.31 -12.37 -1.81
CA GLN A 37 0.01 -13.52 -0.98
C GLN A 37 1.26 -14.23 -0.45
N GLU A 38 2.32 -14.33 -1.25
CA GLU A 38 3.53 -15.09 -0.90
C GLU A 38 4.39 -14.44 0.20
N ARG A 39 4.05 -13.22 0.62
CA ARG A 39 4.89 -12.41 1.49
C ARG A 39 4.20 -12.03 2.79
N LYS A 40 5.00 -12.00 3.86
CA LYS A 40 4.63 -11.41 5.14
C LYS A 40 5.11 -9.95 5.17
N TRP A 41 4.17 -9.03 5.01
CA TRP A 41 4.36 -7.59 5.00
C TRP A 41 4.40 -7.02 6.41
N CYS A 42 3.52 -7.46 7.32
CA CYS A 42 3.55 -7.04 8.72
C CYS A 42 3.23 -8.19 9.69
N LYS A 43 3.40 -7.96 11.00
CA LYS A 43 3.16 -9.01 12.01
C LYS A 43 1.68 -9.43 12.04
N ASN A 44 0.78 -8.45 11.86
CA ASN A 44 -0.68 -8.60 11.96
C ASN A 44 -1.33 -8.17 10.64
N GLN A 45 -1.05 -8.90 9.56
CA GLN A 45 -1.75 -8.72 8.28
C GLN A 45 -2.92 -9.69 8.18
N ASP A 46 -3.97 -9.28 7.47
CA ASP A 46 -5.05 -10.15 7.02
C ASP A 46 -5.07 -10.18 5.48
N ILE A 47 -5.33 -11.35 4.90
CA ILE A 47 -5.46 -11.54 3.46
C ILE A 47 -6.79 -12.23 3.18
N GLU A 48 -7.63 -11.56 2.39
CA GLU A 48 -8.89 -12.08 1.87
C GLU A 48 -8.78 -12.23 0.35
N LYS A 49 -9.03 -13.44 -0.16
CA LYS A 49 -9.06 -13.70 -1.61
C LYS A 49 -10.47 -13.47 -2.14
N CYS A 50 -10.57 -12.74 -3.24
CA CYS A 50 -11.84 -12.46 -3.90
C CYS A 50 -12.11 -13.47 -5.03
N ALA A 51 -13.39 -13.69 -5.35
CA ALA A 51 -13.81 -14.63 -6.40
C ALA A 51 -13.36 -14.21 -7.81
N ASP A 52 -13.15 -12.91 -8.04
CA ASP A 52 -12.63 -12.35 -9.30
C ASP A 52 -11.11 -12.52 -9.47
N GLY A 53 -10.45 -13.19 -8.50
CA GLY A 53 -9.00 -13.39 -8.47
C GLY A 53 -8.23 -12.23 -7.83
N SER A 54 -8.90 -11.13 -7.46
CA SER A 54 -8.28 -10.04 -6.71
C SER A 54 -8.03 -10.44 -5.24
N LEU A 55 -7.29 -9.60 -4.52
CA LEU A 55 -6.92 -9.85 -3.13
C LEU A 55 -7.06 -8.58 -2.30
N HIS A 56 -7.69 -8.67 -1.14
CA HIS A 56 -7.64 -7.64 -0.12
C HIS A 56 -6.55 -7.96 0.90
N LEU A 57 -5.71 -6.97 1.17
CA LEU A 57 -4.69 -7.00 2.21
C LEU A 57 -5.04 -5.93 3.25
N THR A 58 -5.21 -6.35 4.50
CA THR A 58 -5.35 -5.43 5.64
C THR A 58 -4.03 -5.36 6.39
N LEU A 59 -3.51 -4.15 6.59
CA LEU A 59 -2.25 -3.89 7.31
C LEU A 59 -2.49 -2.93 8.47
N ARG A 60 -1.90 -3.23 9.63
CA ARG A 60 -1.70 -2.24 10.69
C ARG A 60 -0.27 -1.71 10.62
N THR A 61 -0.11 -0.40 10.46
CA THR A 61 1.21 0.24 10.32
C THR A 61 1.24 1.55 11.10
N SER A 62 2.41 1.92 11.59
CA SER A 62 2.69 3.30 12.02
C SER A 62 3.42 4.09 10.93
N GLY A 63 3.91 3.42 9.87
CA GLY A 63 4.62 4.03 8.74
C GLY A 63 3.74 4.27 7.52
N TRP A 64 2.83 5.24 7.64
CA TRP A 64 1.90 5.57 6.57
C TRP A 64 2.61 6.04 5.29
N TYR A 65 3.60 6.93 5.41
CA TYR A 65 4.34 7.47 4.25
C TYR A 65 4.90 6.37 3.34
N ASP A 66 5.51 5.35 3.93
CA ASP A 66 6.12 4.25 3.19
C ASP A 66 5.05 3.35 2.54
N VAL A 67 3.92 3.14 3.22
CA VAL A 67 2.78 2.41 2.66
C VAL A 67 2.20 3.15 1.47
N GLN A 68 2.03 4.47 1.57
CA GLN A 68 1.55 5.30 0.48
C GLN A 68 2.47 5.16 -0.75
N LYS A 69 3.79 5.29 -0.59
CA LYS A 69 4.74 5.13 -1.71
C LYS A 69 4.73 3.71 -2.28
N TRP A 70 4.56 2.71 -1.44
CA TRP A 70 4.44 1.33 -1.87
C TRP A 70 3.17 1.08 -2.70
N ILE A 71 2.01 1.57 -2.25
CA ILE A 71 0.75 1.49 -3.02
C ILE A 71 0.91 2.16 -4.38
N LEU A 72 1.44 3.39 -4.42
CA LEU A 72 1.63 4.15 -5.66
C LEU A 72 2.58 3.44 -6.65
N SER A 73 3.54 2.65 -6.17
CA SER A 73 4.46 1.90 -7.04
C SER A 73 3.78 0.83 -7.91
N PHE A 74 2.58 0.38 -7.54
CA PHE A 74 1.78 -0.55 -8.35
C PHE A 74 0.89 0.16 -9.37
N GLY A 75 0.76 1.50 -9.31
CA GLY A 75 -0.19 2.25 -10.12
C GLY A 75 -1.61 1.70 -9.98
N ALA A 76 -2.29 1.47 -11.10
CA ALA A 76 -3.69 1.01 -11.15
C ALA A 76 -3.91 -0.44 -10.68
N ASP A 77 -2.84 -1.20 -10.38
CA ASP A 77 -2.97 -2.56 -9.83
C ASP A 77 -3.20 -2.60 -8.32
N ALA A 78 -3.11 -1.45 -7.62
CA ALA A 78 -3.40 -1.33 -6.20
C ALA A 78 -4.36 -0.17 -5.92
N GLU A 79 -5.37 -0.42 -5.09
CA GLU A 79 -6.35 0.58 -4.66
C GLU A 79 -6.47 0.55 -3.13
N LEU A 80 -6.29 1.70 -2.49
CA LEU A 80 -6.62 1.84 -1.07
C LEU A 80 -8.14 1.95 -0.92
N LEU A 81 -8.74 1.05 -0.14
CA LEU A 81 -10.17 1.02 0.17
C LEU A 81 -10.50 1.73 1.48
N GLU A 82 -9.61 1.65 2.47
CA GLU A 82 -9.78 2.28 3.79
C GLU A 82 -8.41 2.65 4.40
N PRO A 83 -8.34 3.70 5.24
CA PRO A 83 -9.42 4.64 5.59
C PRO A 83 -9.52 5.81 4.59
N GLU A 84 -10.63 6.54 4.63
CA GLU A 84 -10.97 7.56 3.62
C GLU A 84 -10.03 8.77 3.64
N ASP A 85 -9.54 9.19 4.80
CA ASP A 85 -8.54 10.25 4.92
C ASP A 85 -7.25 9.89 4.16
N LYS A 86 -6.79 8.65 4.31
CA LYS A 86 -5.60 8.15 3.61
C LYS A 86 -5.81 7.94 2.12
N ARG A 87 -7.05 7.66 1.68
CA ARG A 87 -7.41 7.64 0.25
C ARG A 87 -7.28 9.03 -0.38
N LYS A 88 -7.69 10.08 0.34
CA LYS A 88 -7.54 11.46 -0.12
C LYS A 88 -6.07 11.83 -0.31
N GLU A 89 -5.20 11.44 0.61
CA GLU A 89 -3.75 11.68 0.50
C GLU A 89 -3.15 11.01 -0.76
N ILE A 90 -3.54 9.77 -1.06
CA ILE A 90 -3.15 9.07 -2.31
C ILE A 90 -3.67 9.83 -3.54
N MET A 91 -4.94 10.23 -3.53
CA MET A 91 -5.55 10.96 -4.65
C MET A 91 -4.87 12.31 -4.91
N GLU A 92 -4.50 13.04 -3.86
CA GLU A 92 -3.74 14.28 -3.96
C GLU A 92 -2.37 14.06 -4.58
N GLU A 93 -1.63 13.02 -4.15
CA GLU A 93 -0.33 12.69 -4.71
C GLU A 93 -0.42 12.26 -6.18
N ILE A 94 -1.43 11.47 -6.55
CA ILE A 94 -1.70 11.11 -7.95
C ILE A 94 -2.01 12.36 -8.76
N SER A 95 -2.82 13.29 -8.23
CA SER A 95 -3.18 14.53 -8.91
C SER A 95 -1.96 15.42 -9.16
N ARG A 96 -1.10 15.60 -8.14
CA ARG A 96 0.18 16.31 -8.26
C ARG A 96 1.06 15.66 -9.31
N THR A 97 1.19 14.34 -9.26
CA THR A 97 2.00 13.58 -10.22
C THR A 97 1.48 13.75 -11.64
N ALA A 98 0.16 13.61 -11.84
CA ALA A 98 -0.47 13.77 -13.14
C ALA A 98 -0.22 15.17 -13.72
N GLU A 99 -0.28 16.23 -12.89
CA GLU A 99 -0.03 17.60 -13.33
C GLU A 99 1.40 17.79 -13.88
N LEU A 100 2.41 17.17 -13.23
CA LEU A 100 3.79 17.22 -13.70
C LEU A 100 3.98 16.63 -15.11
N TYR A 101 3.13 15.67 -15.50
CA TYR A 101 3.18 15.04 -16.83
C TYR A 101 2.13 15.59 -17.80
N ARG A 102 1.26 16.50 -17.35
CA ARG A 102 0.27 17.19 -18.21
C ARG A 102 0.82 18.45 -18.85
N SER A 103 1.86 19.02 -18.25
CA SER A 103 2.50 20.23 -18.75
C SER A 103 3.49 19.83 -19.87
N ASP A 104 3.08 20.08 -21.12
CA ASP A 104 3.95 20.18 -22.31
C ASP A 104 4.64 21.56 -22.33
#